data_AF-A0A6L3X9Z9-F1
#
_entry.id   AF-A0A6L3X9Z9-F1
#
_cell.length_a   1.000
_cell.length_b   1.000
_cell.length_c   1.000
_cell.angle_alpha   90.00
_cell.angle_beta   90.00
_cell.angle_gamma   90.00
#
_symmetry.space_group_name_H-M   'P 1'
#
loop_
_entity.id
_entity.type
_entity.pdbx_description
1 polymer ?
#
loop_
_entity_poly.entity_id
_entity_poly.type
_entity_poly.pdbx_seq_one_letter_code
_entity_poly.pdbx_strand_id
1 'polypeptide(L)' 'LLYGAACTYDNTPDEDFIIDTLPGHDNTLLVTGLSGHGFKFASVLGEIAAQFAQGIAPSFDLKPFALSRFDR' A
#
# COMPACT_ATOMS: atom_id res chain seq x y z
N LEU A 1 -29.96 0.09 21.70
CA LEU A 1 -29.02 1.21 21.93
C LEU A 1 -28.30 1.47 20.62
N LEU A 2 -28.28 2.71 20.12
CA LEU A 2 -27.50 3.09 18.93
C LEU A 2 -26.13 3.57 19.41
N TYR A 3 -25.07 3.11 18.76
CA TYR A 3 -23.69 3.54 19.03
C TYR A 3 -22.96 3.84 17.71
N GLY A 4 -21.86 4.59 17.81
CA GLY A 4 -20.96 4.90 16.69
C GLY A 4 -19.50 4.67 17.07
N ALA A 5 -18.61 4.77 16.09
CA ALA A 5 -17.17 4.62 16.26
C ALA A 5 -16.43 5.67 15.45
N ALA A 6 -15.23 6.05 15.92
CA ALA A 6 -14.28 6.87 15.18
C ALA A 6 -13.16 5.99 14.61
N CYS A 7 -12.64 6.38 13.45
CA CYS A 7 -11.54 5.70 12.77
C CYS A 7 -10.59 6.75 12.16
N THR A 8 -9.37 6.33 11.84
CA THR A 8 -8.35 7.17 11.18
C THR A 8 -8.16 6.73 9.73
N TYR A 9 -7.88 7.68 8.84
CA TYR A 9 -7.46 7.39 7.48
C TYR A 9 -5.95 7.59 7.34
N ASP A 10 -5.32 6.68 6.60
CA ASP A 10 -3.91 6.74 6.24
C ASP A 10 -3.77 7.42 4.86
N ASN A 11 -3.77 8.76 4.85
CA ASN A 11 -3.92 9.54 3.62
C ASN A 11 -2.58 9.83 2.93
N THR A 12 -2.57 9.65 1.62
CA THR A 12 -1.58 10.21 0.68
C THR A 12 -2.09 11.51 0.07
N PRO A 13 -1.20 12.40 -0.44
CA PRO A 13 -1.61 13.65 -1.09
C PRO A 13 -2.54 13.49 -2.30
N ASP A 14 -2.46 12.35 -2.99
CA ASP A 14 -3.26 12.00 -4.17
C ASP A 14 -4.38 10.98 -3.88
N GLU A 15 -4.55 10.57 -2.61
CA GLU A 15 -5.49 9.55 -2.15
C GLU A 15 -5.30 8.14 -2.74
N ASP A 16 -4.19 7.90 -3.45
CA ASP A 16 -3.78 6.60 -4.01
C ASP A 16 -2.76 5.87 -3.12
N PHE A 17 -2.64 4.56 -3.29
CA PHE A 17 -1.79 3.71 -2.44
C PHE A 17 -0.30 4.01 -2.60
N ILE A 18 0.49 3.75 -1.56
CA ILE A 18 1.93 3.55 -1.68
C ILE A 18 2.19 2.05 -1.54
N ILE A 19 2.70 1.44 -2.61
CA ILE A 19 3.12 0.04 -2.65
C ILE A 19 4.49 0.02 -3.34
N ASP A 20 5.56 0.09 -2.54
CA ASP A 20 6.92 0.23 -3.06
C ASP A 20 7.94 -0.31 -2.07
N THR A 21 9.18 -0.47 -2.51
CA THR A 21 10.30 -0.78 -1.62
C THR A 21 10.76 0.46 -0.85
N LEU A 22 11.22 0.27 0.38
CA LEU A 22 11.75 1.36 1.19
C LEU A 22 13.06 1.87 0.57
N PRO A 23 13.22 3.18 0.30
CA PRO A 23 14.46 3.70 -0.29
C PRO A 23 15.70 3.31 0.52
N GLY A 24 16.68 2.70 -0.16
CA GLY A 24 17.91 2.17 0.46
C GLY A 24 17.78 0.76 1.06
N HIS A 25 16.60 0.13 0.96
CA HIS A 25 16.29 -1.17 1.54
C HIS A 25 15.39 -2.01 0.61
N ASP A 26 15.97 -2.55 -0.46
CA ASP A 26 15.27 -3.36 -1.48
C ASP A 26 14.62 -4.64 -0.92
N ASN A 27 14.97 -5.05 0.30
CA ASN A 27 14.40 -6.22 0.99
C ASN A 27 13.19 -5.86 1.88
N THR A 28 12.74 -4.61 1.88
CA THR A 28 11.63 -4.14 2.71
C THR A 28 10.54 -3.53 1.84
N LEU A 29 9.36 -4.16 1.81
CA LEU A 29 8.17 -3.65 1.12
C LEU A 29 7.34 -2.77 2.06
N LEU A 30 6.94 -1.60 1.57
CA LEU A 30 6.02 -0.66 2.21
C LEU A 30 4.63 -0.77 1.56
N VAL A 31 3.60 -0.90 2.39
CA VAL A 31 2.18 -0.78 2.00
C VAL A 31 1.52 0.19 2.96
N THR A 32 1.21 1.40 2.48
CA THR A 32 0.62 2.51 3.27
C THR A 32 -0.15 3.45 2.34
N GLY A 33 -0.72 4.53 2.85
CA GLY A 33 -1.43 5.51 2.04
C GLY A 33 -2.77 5.00 1.51
N LEU A 34 -3.46 4.16 2.29
CA LEU A 34 -4.66 3.46 1.81
C LEU A 34 -5.94 4.31 1.79
N SER A 35 -5.85 5.56 2.25
CA SER A 35 -6.80 6.67 2.03
C SER A 35 -8.28 6.30 2.23
N GLY A 36 -8.56 5.47 3.23
CA GLY A 36 -9.93 5.07 3.61
C GLY A 36 -10.57 3.97 2.76
N HIS A 37 -9.92 3.52 1.69
CA HIS A 37 -10.47 2.49 0.78
C HIS A 37 -9.63 1.21 0.68
N GLY A 38 -8.55 1.10 1.48
CA GLY A 38 -7.65 -0.05 1.50
C GLY A 38 -8.25 -1.39 1.92
N PHE A 39 -9.28 -1.41 2.78
CA PHE A 39 -9.74 -2.68 3.38
C PHE A 39 -10.20 -3.70 2.34
N LYS A 40 -10.87 -3.26 1.26
CA LYS A 40 -11.31 -4.14 0.17
C LYS A 40 -10.15 -4.78 -0.62
N PHE A 41 -8.94 -4.23 -0.49
CA PHE A 41 -7.72 -4.71 -1.14
C PHE A 41 -6.81 -5.51 -0.21
N ALA A 42 -7.16 -5.66 1.09
CA ALA A 42 -6.27 -6.28 2.07
C ALA A 42 -5.80 -7.70 1.66
N SER A 43 -6.66 -8.49 1.01
CA SER A 43 -6.30 -9.83 0.51
C SER A 43 -5.24 -9.79 -0.59
N VAL A 44 -5.44 -8.96 -1.63
CA VAL A 44 -4.49 -8.85 -2.75
C VAL A 44 -3.19 -8.17 -2.34
N LEU A 45 -3.24 -7.21 -1.41
CA LEU A 45 -2.03 -6.61 -0.82
C LEU A 45 -1.22 -7.65 -0.03
N GLY A 46 -1.90 -8.56 0.68
CA GLY A 46 -1.26 -9.69 1.34
C GLY A 46 -0.61 -10.67 0.35
N GLU A 47 -1.25 -10.93 -0.78
CA GLU A 47 -0.68 -11.76 -1.85
C GLU A 47 0.59 -11.12 -2.44
N ILE A 48 0.54 -9.82 -2.76
CA ILE A 48 1.70 -9.06 -3.27
C ILE A 48 2.85 -9.10 -2.25
N ALA A 49 2.56 -8.89 -0.96
CA ALA A 49 3.57 -8.96 0.09
C ALA A 49 4.19 -10.37 0.23
N ALA A 50 3.37 -11.43 0.12
CA ALA A 50 3.86 -12.81 0.14
C ALA A 50 4.70 -13.15 -1.10
N GLN A 51 4.34 -12.65 -2.28
CA GLN A 51 5.14 -12.80 -3.50
C GLN A 51 6.49 -12.08 -3.35
N PHE A 52 6.48 -10.84 -2.88
CA PHE A 52 7.69 -10.07 -2.58
C PHE A 52 8.62 -10.82 -1.62
N ALA A 53 8.10 -11.36 -0.52
CA ALA A 53 8.88 -12.11 0.47
C ALA A 53 9.55 -13.38 -0.12
N GLN A 54 9.01 -13.91 -1.22
CA GLN A 54 9.55 -15.07 -1.94
C GLN A 54 10.43 -14.67 -3.14
N GLY A 55 10.63 -13.38 -3.39
CA GLY A 55 11.34 -12.89 -4.59
C GLY A 55 10.56 -13.10 -5.90
N ILE A 56 9.24 -13.28 -5.81
CA ILE A 56 8.35 -13.45 -6.95
C ILE A 56 7.81 -12.07 -7.35
N ALA A 57 7.89 -11.75 -8.64
CA ALA A 57 7.31 -10.51 -9.16
C ALA A 57 5.77 -10.56 -9.10
N PRO A 58 5.10 -9.46 -8.69
CA PRO A 58 3.65 -9.43 -8.65
C PRO A 58 3.03 -9.45 -10.05
N SER A 59 1.82 -10.00 -10.16
CA SER A 59 1.07 -10.09 -11.41
C SER A 59 0.50 -8.75 -11.91
N PHE A 60 0.64 -7.68 -11.12
CA PHE A 60 0.06 -6.36 -11.38
C PHE A 60 1.16 -5.32 -11.61
N ASP A 61 0.89 -4.31 -12.44
CA ASP A 61 1.76 -3.14 -12.54
C ASP A 61 1.52 -2.22 -11.34
N LEU A 62 2.51 -2.15 -10.45
CA LEU A 62 2.46 -1.34 -9.23
C LEU A 62 3.04 0.07 -9.42
N LYS A 63 3.55 0.41 -10.62
CA LYS A 63 4.14 1.74 -10.89
C LYS A 63 3.26 2.94 -10.51
N PRO A 64 1.92 2.91 -10.70
CA PRO A 64 1.07 4.02 -10.25
C PRO A 64 1.14 4.29 -8.75
N PHE A 65 1.51 3.28 -7.95
CA PHE A 65 1.59 3.32 -6.50
C PHE A 65 3.03 3.50 -5.98
N ALA A 66 3.99 3.81 -6.86
CA ALA A 66 5.38 4.04 -6.49
C ALA A 66 5.53 5.25 -5.55
N LEU A 67 6.48 5.19 -4.62
CA LEU A 67 6.74 6.28 -3.68
C LEU A 67 7.29 7.53 -4.42
N SER A 68 8.07 7.29 -5.47
CA SER A 68 8.72 8.33 -6.29
C SER A 68 7.76 9.27 -7.01
N ARG A 69 6.45 8.96 -7.05
CA ARG A 69 5.44 9.88 -7.61
C ARG A 69 5.32 11.20 -6.83
N PHE A 70 5.89 11.26 -5.62
CA PHE A 70 5.97 12.47 -4.81
C PHE A 70 7.36 13.13 -4.82
N ASP A 71 8.33 12.57 -5.55
CA ASP A 71 9.62 13.23 -5.74
C ASP A 71 9.41 14.52 -6.55
N ARG A 72 10.09 15.59 -6.13
CA ARG A 72 10.06 16.90 -6.79
C ARG A 72 11.29 17.13 -7.62
#